data_AF-A0A7Y0AHR3-F1
#
_entry.id   AF-A0A7Y0AHR3-F1
#
_cell.length_a   1.000
_cell.length_b   1.000
_cell.length_c   1.000
_cell.angle_alpha   90.00
_cell.angle_beta   90.00
_cell.angle_gamma   90.00
#
_symmetry.space_group_name_H-M   'P 1'
#
loop_
_entity.id
_entity.type
_entity.pdbx_description
1 polymer ?
#
loop_
_entity_poly.entity_id
_entity_poly.type
_entity_poly.pdbx_seq_one_letter_code
_entity_poly.pdbx_strand_id
1 'polypeptide(L)'
;MRLVLLAQSHAVLLYQTPQELPAGLHNEFQHWCLRAAGIGSGPGAIDAHFATTTALLAAGRTEEAADALALLHYSFADSFDSFSSRQLAFGCLVAEVDGQPWTDRSEAGLQRLLALLSSLGLTEELVAAEVADVKKNWRRH
;
A
#
# COMPACT_ATOMS: atom_id res chain seq x y z
N MET A 1 -16.90 9.07 0.98
CA MET A 1 -16.89 7.66 1.42
C MET A 1 -17.71 6.80 0.47
N ARG A 2 -17.29 5.55 0.22
CA ARG A 2 -17.93 4.60 -0.72
C ARG A 2 -18.06 3.22 -0.09
N LEU A 3 -19.24 2.63 -0.22
CA LEU A 3 -19.47 1.23 0.14
C LEU A 3 -18.98 0.31 -0.99
N VAL A 4 -18.14 -0.65 -0.66
CA VAL A 4 -17.66 -1.70 -1.56
C VAL A 4 -18.16 -3.03 -1.02
N LEU A 5 -18.84 -3.79 -1.89
CA LEU A 5 -19.31 -5.13 -1.54
C LEU A 5 -18.21 -6.13 -1.87
N LEU A 6 -17.87 -6.95 -0.89
CA LEU A 6 -17.01 -8.11 -1.06
C LEU A 6 -17.85 -9.35 -1.37
N ALA A 7 -17.19 -10.50 -1.49
CA ALA A 7 -17.88 -11.77 -1.63
C ALA A 7 -18.78 -12.04 -0.40
N GLN A 8 -19.76 -12.93 -0.57
CA GLN A 8 -20.65 -13.39 0.51
C GLN A 8 -21.52 -12.29 1.17
N SER A 9 -21.73 -11.15 0.48
CA SER A 9 -22.55 -10.00 0.95
C SER A 9 -21.94 -9.18 2.09
N HIS A 10 -20.63 -9.28 2.31
CA HIS A 10 -19.92 -8.40 3.23
C HIS A 10 -19.71 -7.01 2.62
N ALA A 11 -19.79 -5.98 3.44
CA ALA A 11 -19.74 -4.59 3.02
C ALA A 11 -18.60 -3.85 3.72
N VAL A 12 -17.76 -3.17 2.94
CA VAL A 12 -16.64 -2.38 3.44
C VAL A 12 -16.86 -0.93 3.07
N LEU A 13 -16.82 -0.04 4.06
CA LEU A 13 -16.90 1.40 3.81
C LEU A 13 -15.48 1.96 3.66
N LEU A 14 -15.20 2.57 2.52
CA LEU A 14 -13.91 3.15 2.18
C LEU A 14 -13.95 4.68 2.14
N TYR A 15 -12.88 5.32 2.59
CA TYR A 15 -12.58 6.72 2.30
C TYR A 15 -12.23 6.86 0.81
N GLN A 16 -12.85 7.83 0.13
CA GLN A 16 -12.64 8.01 -1.33
C GLN A 16 -11.58 9.05 -1.67
N THR A 17 -11.24 9.90 -0.71
CA THR A 17 -10.24 10.94 -0.89
C THR A 17 -9.30 10.98 0.31
N PRO A 18 -8.04 11.37 0.10
CA PRO A 18 -7.10 11.56 1.21
C PRO A 18 -7.58 12.60 2.23
N GLN A 19 -8.47 13.52 1.84
CA GLN A 19 -9.02 14.58 2.69
C GLN A 19 -10.15 14.07 3.60
N GLU A 20 -10.80 12.97 3.23
CA GLU A 20 -11.77 12.30 4.12
C GLU A 20 -11.07 11.47 5.21
N LEU A 21 -9.77 11.17 5.04
CA LEU A 21 -9.00 10.44 6.05
C LEU A 21 -8.85 11.28 7.33
N PRO A 22 -9.02 10.68 8.51
CA PRO A 22 -8.60 11.30 9.76
C PRO A 22 -7.14 11.77 9.70
N ALA A 23 -6.82 12.90 10.31
CA ALA A 23 -5.51 13.55 10.16
C ALA A 23 -4.31 12.63 10.46
N GLY A 24 -4.44 11.72 11.44
CA GLY A 24 -3.40 10.73 11.75
C GLY A 24 -3.22 9.65 10.67
N LEU A 25 -4.29 9.29 9.97
CA LEU A 25 -4.29 8.28 8.90
C LEU A 25 -3.80 8.81 7.57
N HIS A 26 -3.90 10.12 7.35
CA HIS A 26 -3.42 10.75 6.13
C HIS A 26 -1.92 10.51 5.93
N ASN A 27 -1.11 10.77 6.97
CA ASN A 27 0.35 10.60 6.89
C ASN A 27 0.74 9.11 6.69
N GLU A 28 0.06 8.22 7.40
CA GLU A 28 0.29 6.78 7.29
C GLU A 28 -0.08 6.23 5.90
N PHE A 29 -1.22 6.64 5.34
CA PHE A 29 -1.61 6.32 3.97
C PHE A 29 -0.58 6.82 2.94
N GLN A 30 -0.08 8.06 3.11
CA GLN A 30 0.94 8.62 2.24
C GLN A 30 2.25 7.83 2.32
N HIS A 31 2.68 7.46 3.53
CA HIS A 31 3.88 6.64 3.77
C HIS A 31 3.79 5.29 3.05
N TRP A 32 2.69 4.56 3.21
CA TRP A 32 2.48 3.27 2.52
C TRP A 32 2.36 3.44 1.01
N CYS A 33 1.73 4.52 0.53
CA CYS A 33 1.64 4.83 -0.89
C CYS A 33 3.00 5.14 -1.53
N LEU A 34 3.87 5.86 -0.81
CA LEU A 34 5.25 6.16 -1.21
C LEU A 34 6.07 4.89 -1.25
N ARG A 35 5.93 4.05 -0.21
CA ARG A 35 6.60 2.77 -0.13
C ARG A 35 6.20 1.89 -1.33
N ALA A 36 4.91 1.74 -1.58
CA ALA A 36 4.41 1.01 -2.75
C ALA A 36 4.86 1.58 -4.11
N ALA A 37 5.13 2.90 -4.20
CA ALA A 37 5.54 3.57 -5.44
C ALA A 37 7.05 3.46 -5.72
N GLY A 38 7.89 3.49 -4.69
CA GLY A 38 9.35 3.47 -4.85
C GLY A 38 9.94 2.07 -5.03
N ILE A 39 9.21 1.03 -4.63
CA ILE A 39 9.86 -0.22 -4.20
C ILE A 39 9.50 -1.44 -5.05
N GLY A 40 8.27 -1.52 -5.57
CA GLY A 40 7.77 -2.72 -6.25
C GLY A 40 7.78 -3.96 -5.34
N SER A 41 6.64 -4.65 -5.26
CA SER A 41 6.52 -5.85 -4.42
C SER A 41 6.86 -7.10 -5.23
N GLY A 42 7.92 -7.83 -4.82
CA GLY A 42 8.22 -9.19 -5.29
C GLY A 42 9.59 -9.40 -5.96
N PRO A 43 9.95 -10.66 -6.28
CA PRO A 43 11.30 -11.04 -6.74
C PRO A 43 11.78 -10.30 -7.99
N GLY A 44 10.89 -10.05 -8.96
CA GLY A 44 11.25 -9.33 -10.19
C GLY A 44 11.51 -7.83 -9.96
N ALA A 45 10.94 -7.23 -8.92
CA ALA A 45 11.23 -5.84 -8.54
C ALA A 45 12.61 -5.73 -7.88
N ILE A 46 12.94 -6.71 -7.02
CA ILE A 46 14.27 -6.84 -6.41
C ILE A 46 15.35 -6.95 -7.50
N ASP A 47 15.15 -7.83 -8.50
CA ASP A 47 16.10 -7.99 -9.60
C ASP A 47 16.28 -6.69 -10.41
N ALA A 48 15.19 -5.97 -10.68
CA ALA A 48 15.24 -4.68 -11.37
C ALA A 48 16.00 -3.60 -10.56
N HIS A 49 15.81 -3.57 -9.24
CA HIS A 49 16.55 -2.67 -8.35
C HIS A 49 18.03 -3.03 -8.25
N PHE A 50 18.38 -4.32 -8.22
CA PHE A 50 19.78 -4.79 -8.29
C PHE A 50 20.45 -4.37 -9.60
N ALA A 51 19.78 -4.57 -10.74
CA ALA A 51 20.30 -4.17 -12.04
C ALA A 51 20.53 -2.65 -12.12
N THR A 52 19.57 -1.86 -11.63
CA THR A 52 19.65 -0.39 -11.62
C THR A 52 20.79 0.10 -10.72
N THR A 53 20.91 -0.43 -9.50
CA THR A 53 21.98 -0.07 -8.56
C THR A 53 23.35 -0.40 -9.15
N THR A 54 23.50 -1.58 -9.77
CA THR A 54 24.75 -2.00 -10.41
C THR A 54 25.13 -1.07 -11.56
N ALA A 55 24.16 -0.65 -12.39
CA ALA A 55 24.40 0.29 -13.48
C ALA A 55 24.82 1.69 -12.99
N LEU A 56 24.20 2.19 -11.91
CA LEU A 56 24.53 3.48 -11.31
C LEU A 56 25.94 3.48 -10.69
N LEU A 57 26.32 2.39 -10.00
CA LEU A 57 27.66 2.20 -9.47
C LEU A 57 28.71 2.15 -10.60
N ALA A 58 28.43 1.42 -11.68
CA ALA A 58 29.33 1.37 -12.84
C ALA A 58 29.49 2.74 -13.52
N ALA A 59 28.47 3.60 -13.46
CA ALA A 59 28.50 4.97 -13.97
C ALA A 59 29.13 6.00 -13.01
N GLY A 60 29.59 5.60 -11.82
CA GLY A 60 30.15 6.51 -10.82
C GLY A 60 29.13 7.45 -10.15
N ARG A 61 27.83 7.16 -10.30
CA ARG A 61 26.72 7.95 -9.72
C ARG A 61 26.38 7.46 -8.33
N THR A 62 27.31 7.62 -7.40
CA THR A 62 27.27 7.00 -6.06
C THR A 62 26.13 7.45 -5.17
N GLU A 63 25.70 8.73 -5.23
CA GLU A 63 24.54 9.20 -4.45
C GLU A 63 23.24 8.53 -4.92
N GLU A 64 23.00 8.50 -6.23
CA GLU A 64 21.81 7.87 -6.80
C GLU A 64 21.83 6.34 -6.62
N ALA A 65 23.02 5.74 -6.60
CA ALA A 65 23.17 4.34 -6.24
C ALA A 65 22.83 4.08 -4.77
N ALA A 66 23.14 5.01 -3.85
CA ALA A 66 22.75 4.89 -2.44
C ALA A 66 21.23 4.97 -2.26
N ASP A 67 20.56 5.87 -2.98
CA ASP A 67 19.10 5.96 -3.00
C ASP A 67 18.47 4.67 -3.58
N ALA A 68 19.01 4.16 -4.68
CA ALA A 68 18.56 2.89 -5.26
C ALA A 68 18.78 1.69 -4.32
N LEU A 69 19.85 1.69 -3.54
CA LEU A 69 20.13 0.68 -2.52
C LEU A 69 19.12 0.77 -1.35
N ALA A 70 18.72 1.97 -0.96
CA ALA A 70 17.68 2.16 0.05
C ALA A 70 16.33 1.60 -0.45
N LEU A 71 15.97 1.87 -1.70
CA LEU A 71 14.77 1.29 -2.33
C LEU A 71 14.84 -0.23 -2.39
N LEU A 72 16.00 -0.79 -2.73
CA LEU A 72 16.23 -2.24 -2.73
C LEU A 72 16.04 -2.84 -1.33
N HIS A 73 16.58 -2.21 -0.28
CA HIS A 73 16.39 -2.65 1.11
C HIS A 73 14.91 -2.75 1.47
N TYR A 74 14.13 -1.72 1.14
CA TYR A 74 12.69 -1.74 1.40
C TYR A 74 11.93 -2.75 0.52
N SER A 75 12.38 -3.03 -0.72
CA SER A 75 11.81 -4.07 -1.60
C SER A 75 12.02 -5.47 -1.05
N PHE A 76 13.21 -5.67 -0.48
CA PHE A 76 13.55 -6.88 0.23
C PHE A 76 12.67 -7.05 1.48
N ALA A 77 12.52 -6.00 2.29
CA ALA A 77 11.65 -6.04 3.47
C ALA A 77 10.17 -6.31 3.11
N ASP A 78 9.63 -5.61 2.10
CA ASP A 78 8.24 -5.77 1.64
C ASP A 78 7.97 -7.18 1.07
N SER A 79 9.01 -7.90 0.61
CA SER A 79 8.88 -9.27 0.11
C SER A 79 8.84 -10.34 1.21
N PHE A 80 9.29 -10.02 2.44
CA PHE A 80 9.17 -10.90 3.61
C PHE A 80 7.91 -10.64 4.42
N ASP A 81 7.28 -9.48 4.26
CA ASP A 81 6.02 -9.16 4.92
C ASP A 81 4.85 -9.93 4.27
N SER A 82 3.93 -10.40 5.12
CA SER A 82 2.78 -11.20 4.67
C SER A 82 1.78 -10.39 3.84
N PHE A 83 1.86 -9.05 3.90
CA PHE A 83 1.04 -8.13 3.14
C PHE A 83 1.93 -7.04 2.53
N SER A 84 1.71 -6.72 1.26
CA SER A 84 2.49 -5.68 0.58
C SER A 84 2.13 -4.28 1.09
N SER A 85 3.05 -3.33 0.93
CA SER A 85 2.82 -1.91 1.21
C SER A 85 1.58 -1.34 0.51
N ARG A 86 1.20 -1.88 -0.65
CA ARG A 86 -0.03 -1.50 -1.35
C ARG A 86 -1.27 -1.96 -0.60
N GLN A 87 -1.25 -3.19 -0.08
CA GLN A 87 -2.35 -3.73 0.71
C GLN A 87 -2.47 -2.97 2.04
N LEU A 88 -1.36 -2.61 2.68
CA LEU A 88 -1.36 -1.77 3.89
C LEU A 88 -1.92 -0.36 3.61
N ALA A 89 -1.59 0.23 2.45
CA ALA A 89 -2.21 1.49 2.01
C ALA A 89 -3.74 1.34 1.84
N PHE A 90 -4.21 0.22 1.29
CA PHE A 90 -5.65 -0.06 1.20
C PHE A 90 -6.29 -0.19 2.59
N GLY A 91 -5.65 -0.86 3.54
CA GLY A 91 -6.15 -0.96 4.92
C GLY A 91 -6.40 0.40 5.58
N CYS A 92 -5.58 1.41 5.26
CA CYS A 92 -5.78 2.78 5.75
C CYS A 92 -7.07 3.42 5.22
N LEU A 93 -7.52 3.04 4.02
CA LEU A 93 -8.74 3.55 3.39
C LEU A 93 -10.01 2.95 4.01
N VAL A 94 -9.91 1.87 4.76
CA VAL A 94 -11.09 1.24 5.38
C VAL A 94 -11.55 2.08 6.56
N ALA A 95 -12.81 2.52 6.51
CA ALA A 95 -13.50 3.18 7.60
C ALA A 95 -14.24 2.14 8.45
N GLU A 96 -15.02 1.27 7.81
CA GLU A 96 -15.89 0.29 8.47
C GLU A 96 -15.91 -1.05 7.71
N VAL A 97 -16.14 -2.13 8.46
CA VAL A 97 -16.40 -3.47 7.93
C VAL A 97 -17.72 -3.95 8.52
N ASP A 98 -18.70 -4.26 7.68
CA ASP A 98 -20.05 -4.68 8.06
C ASP A 98 -20.73 -3.74 9.07
N GLY A 99 -20.52 -2.42 8.91
CA GLY A 99 -21.07 -1.39 9.79
C GLY A 99 -20.36 -1.24 11.14
N GLN A 100 -19.24 -1.93 11.35
CA GLN A 100 -18.38 -1.75 12.52
C GLN A 100 -17.15 -0.89 12.16
N PRO A 101 -16.92 0.23 12.87
CA PRO A 101 -15.75 1.08 12.62
C PRO A 101 -14.46 0.37 13.00
N TRP A 102 -13.48 0.44 12.10
CA TRP A 102 -12.14 -0.09 12.37
C TRP A 102 -11.26 0.99 13.01
N THR A 103 -10.87 0.78 14.27
CA THR A 103 -10.13 1.79 15.07
C THR A 103 -8.67 1.44 15.27
N ASP A 104 -8.26 0.18 15.11
CA ASP A 104 -6.85 -0.20 15.27
C ASP A 104 -6.07 0.08 13.99
N ARG A 105 -5.39 1.23 13.98
CA ARG A 105 -4.62 1.72 12.84
C ARG A 105 -3.14 1.37 12.91
N SER A 106 -2.70 0.61 13.91
CA SER A 106 -1.33 0.09 13.94
C SER A 106 -1.09 -0.84 12.77
N GLU A 107 0.17 -1.00 12.35
CA GLU A 107 0.56 -1.95 11.29
C GLU A 107 0.01 -3.36 11.55
N ALA A 108 0.13 -3.87 12.78
CA ALA A 108 -0.45 -5.15 13.18
C ALA A 108 -1.99 -5.16 13.08
N GLY A 109 -2.64 -4.04 13.37
CA GLY A 109 -4.09 -3.85 13.17
C GLY A 109 -4.48 -3.91 11.70
N LEU A 110 -3.73 -3.22 10.83
CA LEU A 110 -3.94 -3.22 9.38
C LEU A 110 -3.72 -4.62 8.78
N GLN A 111 -2.70 -5.35 9.23
CA GLN A 111 -2.47 -6.74 8.80
C GLN A 111 -3.64 -7.66 9.19
N ARG A 112 -4.18 -7.53 10.42
CA ARG A 112 -5.37 -8.29 10.85
C ARG A 112 -6.61 -7.94 10.04
N LEU A 113 -6.80 -6.66 9.74
CA LEU A 113 -7.87 -6.20 8.87
C LEU A 113 -7.75 -6.83 7.48
N LEU A 114 -6.58 -6.80 6.86
CA LEU A 114 -6.37 -7.37 5.53
C LEU A 114 -6.55 -8.88 5.51
N ALA A 115 -6.11 -9.59 6.55
CA ALA A 115 -6.37 -11.03 6.70
C ALA A 115 -7.88 -11.32 6.79
N LEU A 116 -8.62 -10.52 7.58
CA LEU A 116 -10.07 -10.62 7.65
C LEU A 116 -10.70 -10.37 6.28
N LEU A 117 -10.40 -9.23 5.64
CA LEU A 117 -10.98 -8.89 4.35
C LEU A 117 -10.64 -9.92 3.26
N SER A 118 -9.43 -10.49 3.28
CA SER A 118 -9.03 -11.58 2.37
C SER A 118 -9.92 -12.82 2.57
N SER A 119 -10.22 -13.19 3.82
CA SER A 119 -11.16 -14.27 4.12
C SER A 119 -12.61 -13.99 3.67
N LEU A 120 -12.98 -12.70 3.59
CA LEU A 120 -14.27 -12.22 3.07
C LEU A 120 -14.28 -12.03 1.54
N GLY A 121 -13.20 -12.40 0.85
CA GLY A 121 -13.10 -12.37 -0.62
C GLY A 121 -12.52 -11.08 -1.20
N LEU A 122 -11.76 -10.30 -0.42
CA LEU A 122 -10.94 -9.23 -0.96
C LEU A 122 -9.88 -9.80 -1.91
N THR A 123 -9.86 -9.30 -3.14
CA THR A 123 -8.88 -9.66 -4.17
C THR A 123 -7.83 -8.58 -4.34
N GLU A 124 -6.62 -8.95 -4.77
CA GLU A 124 -5.55 -7.98 -5.09
C GLU A 124 -5.96 -7.03 -6.22
N GLU A 125 -6.81 -7.48 -7.15
CA GLU A 125 -7.34 -6.63 -8.21
C GLU A 125 -8.20 -5.47 -7.65
N LEU A 126 -9.05 -5.76 -6.65
CA LEU A 126 -9.87 -4.75 -5.99
C LEU A 126 -8.99 -3.78 -5.17
N VAL A 127 -7.99 -4.29 -4.46
CA VAL A 127 -7.00 -3.49 -3.74
C VAL A 127 -6.30 -2.51 -4.69
N ALA A 128 -5.80 -3.01 -5.83
CA ALA A 128 -5.10 -2.19 -6.81
C ALA A 128 -6.00 -1.12 -7.42
N ALA A 129 -7.26 -1.46 -7.74
CA ALA A 129 -8.23 -0.54 -8.32
C ALA A 129 -8.57 0.62 -7.37
N GLU A 130 -8.92 0.33 -6.11
CA GLU A 130 -9.35 1.36 -5.16
C GLU A 130 -8.18 2.26 -4.73
N VAL A 131 -6.98 1.72 -4.51
CA VAL A 131 -5.79 2.54 -4.20
C VAL A 131 -5.45 3.45 -5.39
N ALA A 132 -5.58 2.96 -6.62
CA ALA A 132 -5.33 3.78 -7.81
C ALA A 132 -6.38 4.90 -7.97
N ASP A 133 -7.65 4.64 -7.65
CA ASP A 133 -8.72 5.64 -7.74
C ASP A 133 -8.51 6.78 -6.74
N VAL A 134 -8.21 6.46 -5.47
CA VAL A 134 -7.89 7.46 -4.45
C VAL A 134 -6.63 8.26 -4.83
N LYS A 135 -5.61 7.61 -5.40
CA LYS A 135 -4.41 8.30 -5.92
C LYS A 135 -4.71 9.25 -7.08
N LYS A 136 -5.66 8.94 -7.97
CA LYS A 136 -6.08 9.87 -9.04
C LYS A 136 -6.77 11.10 -8.48
N ASN A 137 -7.60 10.92 -7.45
CA ASN A 137 -8.29 12.01 -6.77
C ASN A 137 -7.33 12.94 -6.02
N TRP A 138 -6.16 12.44 -5.63
CA TRP A 138 -5.09 13.25 -5.06
C TRP A 138 -4.49 14.25 -6.06
N ARG A 139 -4.27 13.85 -7.32
CA ARG A 139 -3.62 14.70 -8.35
C ARG A 139 -4.52 15.74 -9.02
N ARG A 140 -5.81 15.76 -8.70
CA ARG A 140 -6.82 16.64 -9.35
C ARG A 140 -6.92 18.04 -8.72
N HIS A 141 -6.02 18.40 -7.82
CA HIS A 141 -5.91 19.71 -7.19
C HIS A 141 -4.45 20.17 -7.22
#